data_AF-A0A0F8DLX9-F1
#
_entry.id   AF-A0A0F8DLX9-F1
#
_cell.length_a   1.000
_cell.length_b   1.000
_cell.length_c   1.000
_cell.angle_alpha   90.00
_cell.angle_beta   90.00
_cell.angle_gamma   90.00
#
_symmetry.space_group_name_H-M   'P 1'
#
loop_
_entity.id
_entity.type
_entity.pdbx_description
1 polymer ?
#
loop_
_entity_poly.entity_id
_entity_poly.type
_entity_poly.pdbx_seq_one_letter_code
_entity_poly.pdbx_strand_id
1 'polypeptide(L)'
;MPQFNELDFTVDKFRRLCSSMTDKYTFLKMAEYVAAGDKLPDNFVLMRHDVDVSAKNALKIARIEEEFGICSTYYFRTTKKTFVPEIIQDIEKMGHEIGYHYETLSKTNGDYEKAIKLFENEVHKFRKICNLKTISMHGAVLSKYDSRDLWKYYDFRDFGLIGEAYLSVAKNLNYFTDTGRGWNSKNNLRDFIPGKTEHAFVETTDNLIELIESSQISNFYITLHPNRWKSTVFDWSLWWLQELALNSGKRVLIAVRR
;
A
#
# COMPACT_ATOMS: atom_id res chain seq x y z
N MET A 1 -11.42 20.31 -21.73
CA MET A 1 -11.30 19.41 -20.56
C MET A 1 -10.21 18.41 -20.86
N PRO A 2 -9.40 17.97 -19.88
CA PRO A 2 -8.42 16.91 -20.11
C PRO A 2 -9.09 15.66 -20.68
N GLN A 3 -8.41 14.94 -21.57
CA GLN A 3 -8.85 13.61 -21.99
C GLN A 3 -8.80 12.67 -20.78
N PHE A 4 -9.71 11.69 -20.69
CA PHE A 4 -9.79 10.77 -19.54
C PHE A 4 -8.43 10.16 -19.16
N ASN A 5 -7.68 9.71 -20.16
CA ASN A 5 -6.40 9.05 -20.00
C ASN A 5 -5.31 9.96 -19.39
N GLU A 6 -5.51 11.28 -19.42
CA GLU A 6 -4.62 12.27 -18.82
C GLU A 6 -4.96 12.59 -17.36
N LEU A 7 -6.11 12.11 -16.85
CA LEU A 7 -6.49 12.30 -15.46
C LEU A 7 -5.68 11.40 -14.52
N ASP A 8 -5.41 11.90 -13.33
CA ASP A 8 -4.82 11.13 -12.23
C ASP A 8 -5.68 9.91 -11.87
N PHE A 9 -5.03 8.85 -11.40
CA PHE A 9 -5.69 7.61 -10.94
C PHE A 9 -6.50 6.91 -12.05
N THR A 10 -6.06 7.02 -13.30
CA THR A 10 -6.54 6.18 -14.40
C THR A 10 -5.57 5.04 -14.66
N VAL A 11 -6.08 3.94 -15.19
CA VAL A 11 -5.25 2.78 -15.58
C VAL A 11 -4.17 3.17 -16.60
N ASP A 12 -4.45 4.11 -17.50
CA ASP A 12 -3.44 4.60 -18.45
C ASP A 12 -2.34 5.42 -17.76
N LYS A 13 -2.72 6.27 -16.79
CA LYS A 13 -1.75 6.99 -15.95
C LYS A 13 -0.92 6.02 -15.10
N PHE A 14 -1.51 4.92 -14.62
CA PHE A 14 -0.78 3.86 -13.91
C PHE A 14 0.27 3.20 -14.80
N ARG A 15 -0.08 2.87 -16.05
CA ARG A 15 0.87 2.33 -17.03
C ARG A 15 2.03 3.30 -17.29
N ARG A 16 1.74 4.60 -17.45
CA ARG A 16 2.77 5.64 -17.59
C ARG A 16 3.69 5.70 -16.37
N LEU A 17 3.13 5.63 -15.17
CA LEU A 17 3.92 5.56 -13.93
C LEU A 17 4.85 4.34 -13.93
N CYS A 18 4.33 3.14 -14.23
CA CYS A 18 5.13 1.92 -14.31
C CYS A 18 6.30 2.08 -15.30
N SER A 19 5.99 2.50 -16.53
CA SER A 19 6.98 2.68 -17.59
C SER A 19 8.09 3.68 -17.23
N SER A 20 7.79 4.72 -16.44
CA SER A 20 8.80 5.73 -16.06
C SER A 20 9.93 5.17 -15.17
N MET A 21 9.70 4.03 -14.52
CA MET A 21 10.61 3.43 -13.53
C MET A 21 11.39 2.22 -14.08
N THR A 22 10.83 1.46 -15.02
CA THR A 22 11.32 0.12 -15.43
C THR A 22 12.79 0.08 -15.87
N ASP A 23 13.27 1.10 -16.58
CA ASP A 23 14.65 1.12 -17.07
C ASP A 23 15.66 1.76 -16.09
N LYS A 24 15.17 2.30 -14.97
CA LYS A 24 15.96 3.17 -14.07
C LYS A 24 16.14 2.59 -12.67
N TYR A 25 15.20 1.77 -12.21
CA TYR A 25 15.17 1.29 -10.83
C TYR A 25 14.98 -0.23 -10.78
N THR A 26 15.63 -0.85 -9.79
CA THR A 26 15.36 -2.24 -9.43
C THR A 26 14.12 -2.32 -8.54
N PHE A 27 13.13 -3.12 -8.92
CA PHE A 27 11.96 -3.36 -8.07
C PHE A 27 12.29 -4.39 -7.01
N LEU A 28 11.98 -4.07 -5.76
CA LEU A 28 12.13 -4.97 -4.63
C LEU A 28 10.77 -5.25 -4.01
N LYS A 29 10.53 -6.52 -3.66
CA LYS A 29 9.46 -6.90 -2.74
C LYS A 29 9.86 -6.55 -1.30
N MET A 30 8.89 -6.37 -0.41
CA MET A 30 9.17 -5.96 0.97
C MET A 30 10.05 -6.98 1.69
N ALA A 31 9.82 -8.28 1.50
CA ALA A 31 10.64 -9.35 2.06
C ALA A 31 12.10 -9.29 1.56
N GLU A 32 12.32 -8.92 0.29
CA GLU A 32 13.65 -8.81 -0.30
C GLU A 32 14.39 -7.60 0.29
N TYR A 33 13.70 -6.46 0.42
CA TYR A 33 14.23 -5.27 1.05
C TYR A 33 14.67 -5.51 2.50
N VAL A 34 13.80 -6.15 3.29
CA VAL A 34 14.10 -6.44 4.71
C VAL A 34 15.26 -7.42 4.84
N ALA A 35 15.38 -8.39 3.93
CA ALA A 35 16.45 -9.38 3.96
C ALA A 35 17.80 -8.84 3.43
N ALA A 36 17.78 -7.83 2.56
CA ALA A 36 18.99 -7.30 1.92
C ALA A 36 19.93 -6.58 2.90
N GLY A 37 19.42 -5.95 3.96
CA GLY A 37 20.21 -5.14 4.88
C GLY A 37 20.99 -4.05 4.13
N ASP A 38 22.31 -4.03 4.27
CA ASP A 38 23.18 -3.05 3.60
C ASP A 38 23.47 -3.35 2.12
N LYS A 39 22.92 -4.46 1.57
CA LYS A 39 23.16 -4.91 0.18
C LYS A 39 22.06 -4.50 -0.79
N LEU A 40 21.51 -3.31 -0.62
CA LEU A 40 20.47 -2.78 -1.51
C LEU A 40 21.08 -2.30 -2.85
N PRO A 41 20.33 -2.36 -3.95
CA PRO A 41 20.74 -1.74 -5.21
C PRO A 41 20.95 -0.23 -5.04
N ASP A 42 21.79 0.37 -5.88
CA ASP A 42 22.00 1.83 -5.87
C ASP A 42 20.68 2.57 -6.14
N ASN A 43 19.92 2.10 -7.14
CA ASN A 43 18.61 2.65 -7.51
C ASN A 43 17.51 1.58 -7.36
N PHE A 44 16.55 1.79 -6.46
CA PHE A 44 15.46 0.83 -6.25
C PHE A 44 14.09 1.46 -5.95
N VAL A 45 13.03 0.69 -6.19
CA VAL A 45 11.65 1.05 -5.88
C VAL A 45 11.00 -0.07 -5.08
N LEU A 46 10.34 0.29 -3.98
CA LEU A 46 9.36 -0.54 -3.29
C LEU A 46 7.97 -0.12 -3.74
N MET A 47 7.28 -0.98 -4.49
CA MET A 47 5.86 -0.80 -4.80
C MET A 47 5.02 -1.67 -3.88
N ARG A 48 4.12 -1.01 -3.15
CA ARG A 48 3.22 -1.64 -2.19
C ARG A 48 1.77 -1.36 -2.59
N HIS A 49 0.94 -2.39 -2.51
CA HIS A 49 -0.50 -2.29 -2.76
C HIS A 49 -1.32 -2.69 -1.54
N ASP A 50 -2.12 -1.77 -1.03
CA ASP A 50 -3.08 -2.03 0.04
C ASP A 50 -4.42 -2.46 -0.56
N VAL A 51 -4.73 -3.75 -0.48
CA VAL A 51 -5.94 -4.34 -1.06
C VAL A 51 -7.12 -4.23 -0.10
N ASP A 52 -7.70 -3.03 -0.06
CA ASP A 52 -8.73 -2.67 0.91
C ASP A 52 -10.16 -3.06 0.54
N VAL A 53 -10.46 -3.08 -0.76
CA VAL A 53 -11.85 -3.14 -1.26
C VAL A 53 -12.15 -4.37 -2.10
N SER A 54 -11.25 -4.76 -3.01
CA SER A 54 -11.53 -5.79 -4.01
C SER A 54 -10.26 -6.48 -4.52
N ALA A 55 -10.19 -7.79 -4.34
CA ALA A 55 -9.14 -8.63 -4.93
C ALA A 55 -9.11 -8.54 -6.46
N LYS A 56 -10.28 -8.39 -7.10
CA LYS A 56 -10.36 -8.26 -8.57
C LYS A 56 -9.67 -7.00 -9.09
N ASN A 57 -9.65 -5.92 -8.30
CA ASN A 57 -8.91 -4.71 -8.69
C ASN A 57 -7.42 -4.93 -8.52
N ALA A 58 -6.98 -5.59 -7.44
CA ALA A 58 -5.58 -5.99 -7.27
C ALA A 58 -5.09 -6.85 -8.44
N LEU A 59 -5.87 -7.84 -8.88
CA LEU A 59 -5.52 -8.68 -10.03
C LEU A 59 -5.33 -7.88 -11.33
N LYS A 60 -6.17 -6.87 -11.55
CA LYS A 60 -6.04 -6.00 -12.74
C LYS A 60 -4.73 -5.21 -12.70
N ILE A 61 -4.37 -4.67 -11.54
CA ILE A 61 -3.13 -3.92 -11.37
C ILE A 61 -1.90 -4.83 -11.46
N ALA A 62 -1.93 -6.01 -10.84
CA ALA A 62 -0.85 -7.00 -10.91
C ALA A 62 -0.55 -7.43 -12.35
N ARG A 63 -1.60 -7.67 -13.16
CA ARG A 63 -1.42 -7.96 -14.59
C ARG A 63 -0.75 -6.84 -15.37
N ILE A 64 -1.06 -5.58 -15.02
CA ILE A 64 -0.37 -4.44 -15.63
C ILE A 64 1.10 -4.43 -15.23
N GLU A 65 1.41 -4.64 -13.95
CA GLU A 65 2.79 -4.69 -13.47
C GLU A 65 3.58 -5.83 -14.13
N GLU A 66 2.97 -6.99 -14.33
CA GLU A 66 3.54 -8.11 -15.09
C GLU A 66 3.88 -7.72 -16.54
N GLU A 67 3.06 -6.90 -17.21
CA GLU A 67 3.36 -6.37 -18.56
C GLU A 67 4.69 -5.57 -18.59
N PHE A 68 5.10 -4.98 -17.46
CA PHE A 68 6.33 -4.21 -17.31
C PHE A 68 7.45 -4.98 -16.57
N GLY A 69 7.25 -6.26 -16.24
CA GLY A 69 8.21 -7.06 -15.47
C GLY A 69 8.39 -6.59 -14.01
N ILE A 70 7.40 -5.87 -13.46
CA ILE A 70 7.45 -5.30 -12.11
C ILE A 70 7.00 -6.34 -11.07
N CYS A 71 7.77 -6.50 -10.00
CA CYS A 71 7.43 -7.34 -8.85
C CYS A 71 7.17 -6.50 -7.60
N SER A 72 5.89 -6.17 -7.35
CA SER A 72 5.42 -5.46 -6.16
C SER A 72 5.01 -6.37 -4.98
N THR A 73 4.66 -5.73 -3.85
CA THR A 73 4.07 -6.40 -2.67
C THR A 73 2.59 -6.04 -2.51
N TYR A 74 1.71 -7.03 -2.39
CA TYR A 74 0.27 -6.85 -2.20
C TYR A 74 -0.18 -7.28 -0.81
N TYR A 75 -0.66 -6.34 0.00
CA TYR A 75 -1.19 -6.60 1.33
C TYR A 75 -2.71 -6.79 1.29
N PHE A 76 -3.17 -8.00 1.61
CA PHE A 76 -4.59 -8.34 1.59
C PHE A 76 -5.22 -8.29 2.97
N ARG A 77 -6.42 -7.75 3.08
CA ARG A 77 -7.27 -7.92 4.26
C ARG A 77 -7.97 -9.28 4.24
N THR A 78 -8.42 -9.75 5.39
CA THR A 78 -9.19 -11.01 5.55
C THR A 78 -10.69 -10.90 5.28
N THR A 79 -11.14 -9.80 4.65
CA THR A 79 -12.57 -9.61 4.32
C THR A 79 -12.99 -10.44 3.12
N LYS A 80 -14.29 -10.75 2.98
CA LYS A 80 -14.80 -11.58 1.86
C LYS A 80 -14.45 -11.05 0.46
N LYS A 81 -14.38 -9.73 0.27
CA LYS A 81 -14.11 -9.12 -1.06
C LYS A 81 -12.62 -9.04 -1.40
N THR A 82 -11.75 -9.12 -0.40
CA THR A 82 -10.29 -8.97 -0.54
C THR A 82 -9.60 -10.34 -0.42
N PHE A 83 -10.02 -11.19 0.51
CA PHE A 83 -9.45 -12.52 0.72
C PHE A 83 -10.09 -13.54 -0.23
N VAL A 84 -9.65 -13.53 -1.49
CA VAL A 84 -10.08 -14.48 -2.53
C VAL A 84 -8.88 -15.37 -2.86
N PRO A 85 -8.81 -16.62 -2.35
CA PRO A 85 -7.62 -17.47 -2.47
C PRO A 85 -7.08 -17.62 -3.90
N GLU A 86 -7.95 -17.88 -4.88
CA GLU A 86 -7.56 -18.04 -6.29
C GLU A 86 -6.83 -16.80 -6.81
N ILE A 87 -7.35 -15.60 -6.53
CA ILE A 87 -6.75 -14.34 -6.97
C ILE A 87 -5.42 -14.08 -6.25
N ILE A 88 -5.35 -14.36 -4.95
CA ILE A 88 -4.11 -14.21 -4.17
C ILE A 88 -3.02 -15.10 -4.75
N GLN A 89 -3.35 -16.35 -5.05
CA GLN A 89 -2.42 -17.32 -5.63
C GLN A 89 -2.01 -16.94 -7.05
N ASP A 90 -2.92 -16.40 -7.86
CA ASP A 90 -2.58 -15.94 -9.21
C ASP A 90 -1.60 -14.76 -9.17
N ILE A 91 -1.78 -13.81 -8.25
CA ILE A 91 -0.86 -12.69 -8.06
C ILE A 91 0.51 -13.17 -7.55
N GLU A 92 0.56 -14.14 -6.64
CA GLU A 92 1.81 -14.75 -6.19
C GLU A 92 2.56 -15.46 -7.34
N LYS A 93 1.84 -16.16 -8.22
CA LYS A 93 2.42 -16.82 -9.41
C LYS A 93 3.01 -15.85 -10.43
N MET A 94 2.51 -14.62 -10.50
CA MET A 94 3.09 -13.53 -11.31
C MET A 94 4.43 -13.02 -10.75
N GLY A 95 4.86 -13.51 -9.58
CA GLY A 95 6.15 -13.18 -8.96
C GLY A 95 6.07 -12.13 -7.84
N HIS A 96 4.88 -11.54 -7.63
CA HIS A 96 4.62 -10.59 -6.56
C HIS A 96 4.69 -11.22 -5.17
N GLU A 97 4.99 -10.41 -4.15
CA GLU A 97 4.86 -10.83 -2.76
C GLU A 97 3.41 -10.66 -2.28
N ILE A 98 2.90 -11.65 -1.56
CA ILE A 98 1.65 -11.54 -0.81
C ILE A 98 1.94 -11.27 0.66
N GLY A 99 1.38 -10.18 1.17
CA GLY A 99 1.41 -9.80 2.57
C GLY A 99 0.03 -9.76 3.21
N TYR A 100 -0.01 -9.70 4.53
CA TYR A 100 -1.26 -9.59 5.29
C TYR A 100 -1.48 -8.15 5.79
N HIS A 101 -2.61 -7.56 5.38
CA HIS A 101 -3.06 -6.23 5.79
C HIS A 101 -3.91 -6.31 7.07
N TYR A 102 -3.28 -6.14 8.23
CA TYR A 102 -3.89 -6.45 9.53
C TYR A 102 -4.60 -5.25 10.16
N GLU A 103 -5.71 -5.53 10.86
CA GLU A 103 -6.54 -4.53 11.58
C GLU A 103 -7.13 -5.11 12.86
N THR A 104 -6.42 -6.07 13.48
CA THR A 104 -7.00 -6.92 14.53
C THR A 104 -7.31 -6.16 15.81
N LEU A 105 -6.45 -5.23 16.23
CA LEU A 105 -6.73 -4.39 17.41
C LEU A 105 -7.93 -3.47 17.19
N SER A 106 -8.08 -2.95 15.97
CA SER A 106 -9.25 -2.17 15.58
C SER A 106 -10.52 -3.04 15.58
N LYS A 107 -10.46 -4.29 15.10
CA LYS A 107 -11.57 -5.26 15.11
C LYS A 107 -11.96 -5.74 16.51
N THR A 108 -11.04 -5.75 17.46
CA THR A 108 -11.29 -6.21 18.84
C THR A 108 -11.48 -5.06 19.83
N ASN A 109 -11.71 -3.84 19.36
CA ASN A 109 -11.95 -2.66 20.19
C ASN A 109 -10.84 -2.39 21.23
N GLY A 110 -9.58 -2.60 20.85
CA GLY A 110 -8.43 -2.31 21.71
C GLY A 110 -8.09 -3.43 22.70
N ASP A 111 -8.76 -4.58 22.62
CA ASP A 111 -8.42 -5.75 23.43
C ASP A 111 -7.22 -6.46 22.81
N TYR A 112 -6.05 -6.27 23.44
CA TYR A 112 -4.76 -6.79 22.98
C TYR A 112 -4.69 -8.32 22.96
N GLU A 113 -5.24 -8.99 23.97
CA GLU A 113 -5.22 -10.46 24.05
C GLU A 113 -6.11 -11.07 22.96
N LYS A 114 -7.29 -10.51 22.73
CA LYS A 114 -8.14 -10.95 21.61
C LYS A 114 -7.52 -10.63 20.26
N ALA A 115 -6.89 -9.45 20.14
CA ALA A 115 -6.28 -9.00 18.90
C ALA A 115 -5.12 -9.89 18.46
N ILE A 116 -4.24 -10.30 19.39
CA ILE A 116 -3.10 -11.15 19.05
C ILE A 116 -3.55 -12.57 18.67
N LYS A 117 -4.55 -13.13 19.37
CA LYS A 117 -5.16 -14.42 18.99
C LYS A 117 -5.86 -14.34 17.63
N LEU A 118 -6.52 -13.22 17.32
CA LEU A 118 -7.11 -13.00 16.00
C LEU A 118 -6.02 -12.89 14.92
N PHE A 119 -4.93 -12.16 15.21
CA PHE A 119 -3.80 -11.99 14.32
C PHE A 119 -3.17 -13.35 13.96
N GLU A 120 -2.90 -14.17 14.96
CA GLU A 120 -2.38 -15.53 14.78
C GLU A 120 -3.29 -16.37 13.88
N ASN A 121 -4.60 -16.36 14.14
CA ASN A 121 -5.58 -17.08 13.33
C ASN A 121 -5.61 -16.58 11.87
N GLU A 122 -5.50 -15.27 11.65
CA GLU A 122 -5.48 -14.68 10.31
C GLU A 122 -4.16 -15.00 9.58
N VAL A 123 -3.01 -15.01 10.26
CA VAL A 123 -1.72 -15.51 9.71
C VAL A 123 -1.84 -16.96 9.26
N HIS A 124 -2.45 -17.83 10.09
CA HIS A 124 -2.69 -19.23 9.72
C HIS A 124 -3.59 -19.38 8.48
N LYS A 125 -4.55 -18.48 8.26
CA LYS A 125 -5.38 -18.49 7.04
C LYS A 125 -4.56 -18.16 5.80
N PHE A 126 -3.70 -17.14 5.86
CA PHE A 126 -2.79 -16.79 4.76
C PHE A 126 -1.83 -17.92 4.42
N ARG A 127 -1.21 -18.54 5.42
CA ARG A 127 -0.25 -19.64 5.23
C ARG A 127 -0.85 -20.90 4.59
N LYS A 128 -2.16 -21.06 4.60
CA LYS A 128 -2.84 -22.14 3.86
C LYS A 128 -2.84 -21.92 2.34
N ILE A 129 -2.59 -20.69 1.87
CA ILE A 129 -2.78 -20.32 0.46
C ILE A 129 -1.58 -19.63 -0.18
N CYS A 130 -0.68 -19.01 0.59
CA CYS A 130 0.50 -18.31 0.08
C CYS A 130 1.70 -18.36 1.04
N ASN A 131 2.87 -17.94 0.54
CA ASN A 131 4.10 -17.81 1.32
C ASN A 131 4.15 -16.46 2.06
N LEU A 132 3.43 -16.37 3.18
CA LEU A 132 3.36 -15.13 3.96
C LEU A 132 4.67 -14.83 4.71
N LYS A 133 5.33 -13.73 4.35
CA LYS A 133 6.58 -13.25 4.98
C LYS A 133 6.46 -11.88 5.67
N THR A 134 5.64 -10.99 5.12
CA THR A 134 5.50 -9.62 5.62
C THR A 134 4.06 -9.24 5.90
N ILE A 135 3.89 -8.20 6.71
CA ILE A 135 2.61 -7.65 7.13
C ILE A 135 2.57 -6.13 6.96
N SER A 136 1.37 -5.58 6.91
CA SER A 136 1.17 -4.14 6.87
C SER A 136 -0.08 -3.74 7.64
N MET A 137 -0.02 -2.69 8.46
CA MET A 137 -1.19 -2.20 9.17
C MET A 137 -2.20 -1.56 8.22
N HIS A 138 -3.46 -2.01 8.31
CA HIS A 138 -4.59 -1.33 7.69
C HIS A 138 -5.06 -0.14 8.53
N GLY A 139 -5.09 1.03 7.91
CA GLY A 139 -5.29 2.31 8.57
C GLY A 139 -6.58 2.43 9.39
N ALA A 140 -7.68 1.75 9.05
CA ALA A 140 -8.92 1.69 9.84
C ALA A 140 -9.34 3.05 10.49
N VAL A 141 -9.33 4.14 9.71
CA VAL A 141 -9.42 5.55 10.20
C VAL A 141 -10.60 5.86 11.11
N LEU A 142 -11.70 5.09 11.04
CA LEU A 142 -12.85 5.25 11.91
C LEU A 142 -12.61 4.72 13.34
N SER A 143 -11.72 3.74 13.49
CA SER A 143 -11.35 3.20 14.79
C SER A 143 -10.40 4.13 15.53
N LYS A 144 -10.56 4.27 16.85
CA LYS A 144 -9.60 4.99 17.70
C LYS A 144 -8.30 4.20 17.95
N TYR A 145 -8.31 2.90 17.68
CA TYR A 145 -7.17 2.02 17.92
C TYR A 145 -6.33 1.84 16.66
N ASP A 146 -5.03 2.05 16.79
CA ASP A 146 -4.03 1.79 15.74
C ASP A 146 -3.50 0.37 15.92
N SER A 147 -3.66 -0.49 14.91
CA SER A 147 -3.26 -1.89 15.05
C SER A 147 -1.75 -2.08 15.16
N ARG A 148 -0.92 -1.09 14.79
CA ARG A 148 0.53 -1.13 15.06
C ARG A 148 0.85 -1.17 16.55
N ASP A 149 -0.06 -0.71 17.41
CA ASP A 149 0.16 -0.71 18.85
C ASP A 149 0.32 -2.13 19.41
N LEU A 150 -0.16 -3.18 18.71
CA LEU A 150 0.11 -4.57 19.08
C LEU A 150 1.60 -4.84 19.26
N TRP A 151 2.44 -4.25 18.41
CA TRP A 151 3.88 -4.49 18.40
C TRP A 151 4.64 -3.78 19.52
N LYS A 152 3.94 -3.01 20.37
CA LYS A 152 4.50 -2.49 21.62
C LYS A 152 4.53 -3.56 22.73
N TYR A 153 3.69 -4.58 22.61
CA TYR A 153 3.50 -5.62 23.63
C TYR A 153 3.83 -7.03 23.13
N TYR A 154 3.83 -7.22 21.80
CA TYR A 154 4.13 -8.49 21.14
C TYR A 154 5.17 -8.28 20.05
N ASP A 155 5.73 -9.37 19.54
CA ASP A 155 6.64 -9.35 18.41
C ASP A 155 6.03 -10.11 17.22
N PHE A 156 5.89 -9.44 16.07
CA PHE A 156 5.40 -10.12 14.86
C PHE A 156 6.36 -11.22 14.38
N ARG A 157 7.63 -11.17 14.80
CA ARG A 157 8.65 -12.19 14.48
C ARG A 157 8.39 -13.52 15.18
N ASP A 158 7.67 -13.52 16.30
CA ASP A 158 7.23 -14.75 16.99
C ASP A 158 6.27 -15.57 16.10
N PHE A 159 5.59 -14.91 15.16
CA PHE A 159 4.75 -15.57 14.17
C PHE A 159 5.53 -16.01 12.93
N GLY A 160 6.85 -15.83 12.88
CA GLY A 160 7.69 -16.16 11.72
C GLY A 160 7.58 -15.15 10.56
N LEU A 161 7.16 -13.92 10.85
CA LEU A 161 7.14 -12.81 9.89
C LEU A 161 8.44 -12.03 9.99
N ILE A 162 9.00 -11.62 8.86
CA ILE A 162 10.32 -10.97 8.84
C ILE A 162 10.23 -9.44 8.83
N GLY A 163 9.10 -8.87 8.43
CA GLY A 163 8.97 -7.42 8.35
C GLY A 163 7.53 -6.88 8.36
N GLU A 164 7.41 -5.65 8.83
CA GLU A 164 6.19 -4.85 8.80
C GLU A 164 6.41 -3.59 7.95
N ALA A 165 5.48 -3.32 7.03
CA ALA A 165 5.63 -2.34 5.95
C ALA A 165 5.91 -0.89 6.39
N TYR A 166 5.60 -0.53 7.65
CA TYR A 166 5.88 0.77 8.25
C TYR A 166 7.00 0.71 9.29
N LEU A 167 7.12 -0.39 10.04
CA LEU A 167 8.08 -0.52 11.15
C LEU A 167 9.45 -1.07 10.74
N SER A 168 9.53 -1.78 9.61
CA SER A 168 10.76 -2.42 9.13
C SER A 168 11.45 -1.65 7.99
N VAL A 169 11.01 -0.42 7.71
CA VAL A 169 11.60 0.44 6.67
C VAL A 169 12.48 1.54 7.24
N ALA A 170 13.55 1.85 6.52
CA ALA A 170 14.45 2.93 6.90
C ALA A 170 13.81 4.32 6.67
N LYS A 171 14.16 5.28 7.53
CA LYS A 171 13.58 6.65 7.50
C LYS A 171 14.01 7.47 6.28
N ASN A 172 15.08 7.07 5.60
CA ASN A 172 15.61 7.74 4.41
C ASN A 172 14.88 7.38 3.11
N LEU A 173 13.90 6.45 3.14
CA LEU A 173 13.12 6.12 1.95
C LEU A 173 12.21 7.27 1.50
N ASN A 174 12.14 7.55 0.19
CA ASN A 174 11.22 8.54 -0.36
C ASN A 174 9.81 7.95 -0.51
N TYR A 175 8.95 8.25 0.46
CA TYR A 175 7.60 7.71 0.61
C TYR A 175 6.60 8.55 -0.16
N PHE A 176 5.78 7.90 -0.98
CA PHE A 176 4.70 8.50 -1.73
C PHE A 176 3.49 7.57 -1.64
N THR A 177 2.29 8.12 -1.45
CA THR A 177 1.06 7.31 -1.38
C THR A 177 -0.07 7.96 -2.13
N ASP A 178 -0.92 7.16 -2.79
CA ASP A 178 -2.14 7.64 -3.44
C ASP A 178 -3.28 7.97 -2.45
N THR A 179 -3.02 7.86 -1.13
CA THR A 179 -3.97 8.23 -0.08
C THR A 179 -4.19 9.73 -0.04
N GLY A 180 -5.48 10.11 0.04
CA GLY A 180 -5.85 11.53 0.06
C GLY A 180 -5.85 12.20 -1.30
N ARG A 181 -5.70 11.43 -2.40
CA ARG A 181 -5.73 11.86 -3.82
C ARG A 181 -4.58 12.75 -4.25
N GLY A 182 -3.42 12.51 -3.66
CA GLY A 182 -2.20 13.15 -4.09
C GLY A 182 -1.05 12.57 -3.32
N TRP A 183 0.15 12.83 -3.81
CA TRP A 183 1.37 12.18 -3.33
C TRP A 183 2.06 12.93 -2.18
N ASN A 184 1.42 13.98 -1.64
CA ASN A 184 2.00 14.94 -0.69
C ASN A 184 1.61 14.72 0.78
N SER A 185 1.03 13.55 1.11
CA SER A 185 0.58 13.11 2.43
C SER A 185 -0.34 14.06 3.24
N LYS A 186 -0.72 15.24 2.73
CA LYS A 186 -1.43 16.31 3.47
C LYS A 186 -2.76 15.86 4.08
N ASN A 187 -3.41 14.86 3.50
CA ASN A 187 -4.70 14.33 3.96
C ASN A 187 -4.59 12.96 4.66
N ASN A 188 -3.38 12.50 4.98
CA ASN A 188 -3.15 11.17 5.54
C ASN A 188 -3.18 11.19 7.07
N LEU A 189 -4.00 10.32 7.65
CA LEU A 189 -4.13 10.20 9.11
C LEU A 189 -3.17 9.17 9.72
N ARG A 190 -2.91 8.08 9.00
CA ARG A 190 -2.15 6.93 9.49
C ARG A 190 -1.16 6.37 8.47
N ASP A 191 -1.31 6.78 7.22
CA ASP A 191 -0.52 6.31 6.08
C ASP A 191 0.70 7.22 5.85
N PHE A 192 1.70 7.07 6.70
CA PHE A 192 2.98 7.79 6.67
C PHE A 192 4.06 6.99 7.38
N ILE A 193 5.34 7.24 7.04
CA ILE A 193 6.49 6.70 7.78
C ILE A 193 6.71 7.53 9.05
N PRO A 194 6.67 6.94 10.27
CA PRO A 194 6.86 7.67 11.51
C PRO A 194 8.21 8.41 11.58
N GLY A 195 8.16 9.72 11.86
CA GLY A 195 9.35 10.56 12.06
C GLY A 195 9.98 11.13 10.78
N LYS A 196 9.24 11.15 9.67
CA LYS A 196 9.70 11.72 8.39
C LYS A 196 8.93 13.00 8.03
N THR A 197 9.64 13.98 7.48
CA THR A 197 9.07 15.18 6.81
C THR A 197 9.28 15.07 5.30
N GLU A 198 8.24 15.31 4.51
CA GLU A 198 8.33 15.27 3.04
C GLU A 198 8.87 16.61 2.50
N HIS A 199 9.90 16.55 1.64
CA HIS A 199 10.63 17.73 1.15
C HIS A 199 10.27 18.13 -0.30
N ALA A 200 9.61 17.25 -1.07
CA ALA A 200 9.24 17.50 -2.45
C ALA A 200 7.73 17.74 -2.59
N PHE A 201 7.34 18.76 -3.35
CA PHE A 201 5.94 19.06 -3.64
C PHE A 201 5.45 18.16 -4.79
N VAL A 202 5.09 16.92 -4.46
CA VAL A 202 4.54 15.95 -5.43
C VAL A 202 3.04 15.85 -5.19
N GLU A 203 2.22 16.47 -6.02
CA GLU A 203 0.76 16.44 -5.84
C GLU A 203 0.08 15.48 -6.80
N THR A 204 0.48 15.49 -8.07
CA THR A 204 -0.11 14.66 -9.14
C THR A 204 0.78 13.48 -9.51
N THR A 205 0.22 12.50 -10.23
CA THR A 205 1.02 11.39 -10.78
C THR A 205 2.02 11.89 -11.81
N ASP A 206 1.71 12.96 -12.55
CA ASP A 206 2.67 13.56 -13.49
C ASP A 206 3.87 14.18 -12.75
N ASN A 207 3.67 14.83 -11.59
CA ASN A 207 4.81 15.30 -10.79
C ASN A 207 5.66 14.15 -10.24
N LEU A 208 5.04 13.03 -9.88
CA LEU A 208 5.78 11.84 -9.44
C LEU A 208 6.61 11.26 -10.60
N ILE A 209 6.03 11.18 -11.79
CA ILE A 209 6.73 10.75 -13.02
C ILE A 209 7.90 11.69 -13.32
N GLU A 210 7.69 13.01 -13.30
CA GLU A 210 8.76 14.01 -13.52
C GLU A 210 9.92 13.82 -12.51
N LEU A 211 9.59 13.56 -11.24
CA LEU A 211 10.59 13.32 -10.20
C LEU A 211 11.38 12.02 -10.45
N ILE A 212 10.69 10.93 -10.78
CA ILE A 212 11.32 9.66 -11.17
C ILE A 212 12.22 9.87 -12.38
N GLU A 213 11.74 10.61 -13.38
CA GLU A 213 12.45 10.83 -14.63
C GLU A 213 13.71 11.67 -14.45
N SER A 214 13.67 12.65 -13.54
CA SER A 214 14.81 13.51 -13.18
C SER A 214 16.02 12.74 -12.65
N SER A 215 15.81 11.51 -12.15
CA SER A 215 16.86 10.64 -11.58
C SER A 215 17.67 11.29 -10.46
N GLN A 216 17.10 12.30 -9.78
CA GLN A 216 17.74 13.00 -8.65
C GLN A 216 17.63 12.22 -7.34
N ILE A 217 16.75 11.22 -7.29
CA ILE A 217 16.47 10.40 -6.12
C ILE A 217 16.78 8.95 -6.47
N SER A 218 17.48 8.25 -5.57
CA SER A 218 17.90 6.87 -5.80
C SER A 218 16.93 5.82 -5.28
N ASN A 219 15.93 6.20 -4.49
CA ASN A 219 15.01 5.24 -3.91
C ASN A 219 13.59 5.79 -3.75
N PHE A 220 12.60 4.93 -4.00
CA PHE A 220 11.19 5.25 -3.83
C PHE A 220 10.50 4.16 -3.02
N TYR A 221 9.53 4.57 -2.21
CA TYR A 221 8.56 3.70 -1.57
C TYR A 221 7.16 4.22 -1.90
N ILE A 222 6.51 3.56 -2.86
CA ILE A 222 5.22 3.97 -3.43
C ILE A 222 4.13 3.05 -2.89
N THR A 223 3.20 3.60 -2.12
CA THR A 223 2.00 2.91 -1.63
C THR A 223 0.80 3.24 -2.51
N LEU A 224 0.12 2.22 -2.96
CA LEU A 224 -0.96 2.27 -3.94
C LEU A 224 -2.17 1.52 -3.41
N HIS A 225 -3.36 1.94 -3.84
CA HIS A 225 -4.61 1.26 -3.54
C HIS A 225 -5.26 0.86 -4.85
N PRO A 226 -5.25 -0.43 -5.23
CA PRO A 226 -5.71 -0.89 -6.55
C PRO A 226 -7.13 -0.45 -6.91
N ASN A 227 -7.99 -0.20 -5.93
CA ASN A 227 -9.35 0.28 -6.16
C ASN A 227 -9.44 1.75 -6.60
N ARG A 228 -8.38 2.57 -6.46
CA ARG A 228 -8.36 3.98 -6.87
C ARG A 228 -8.13 4.14 -8.37
N TRP A 229 -7.40 3.22 -8.99
CA TRP A 229 -7.01 3.27 -10.40
C TRP A 229 -8.14 2.77 -11.32
N LYS A 230 -8.75 3.68 -12.09
CA LYS A 230 -9.98 3.41 -12.86
C LYS A 230 -9.74 3.25 -14.36
N SER A 231 -10.48 2.33 -14.97
CA SER A 231 -10.44 2.08 -16.41
C SER A 231 -11.55 2.80 -17.20
N THR A 232 -12.54 3.39 -16.52
CA THR A 232 -13.66 4.08 -17.18
C THR A 232 -13.93 5.44 -16.56
N VAL A 233 -14.38 6.39 -17.38
CA VAL A 233 -14.78 7.75 -16.96
C VAL A 233 -15.87 7.70 -15.90
N PHE A 234 -16.83 6.79 -16.05
CA PHE A 234 -17.95 6.64 -15.13
C PHE A 234 -17.47 6.21 -13.74
N ASP A 235 -16.67 5.14 -13.67
CA ASP A 235 -16.12 4.64 -12.40
C ASP A 235 -15.19 5.66 -11.74
N TRP A 236 -14.44 6.40 -12.55
CA TRP A 236 -13.58 7.50 -12.08
C TRP A 236 -14.38 8.64 -11.48
N SER A 237 -15.44 9.08 -12.16
CA SER A 237 -16.29 10.17 -11.68
C SER A 237 -17.02 9.78 -10.39
N LEU A 238 -17.55 8.55 -10.32
CA LEU A 238 -18.23 8.06 -9.12
C LEU A 238 -17.27 7.94 -7.93
N TRP A 239 -16.07 7.38 -8.15
CA TRP A 239 -15.02 7.32 -7.13
C TRP A 239 -14.58 8.72 -6.68
N TRP A 240 -14.45 9.66 -7.61
CA TRP A 240 -14.13 11.05 -7.31
C TRP A 240 -15.24 11.76 -6.51
N LEU A 241 -16.50 11.37 -6.61
CA LEU A 241 -17.52 11.91 -5.71
C LEU A 241 -17.44 11.29 -4.31
N GLN A 242 -17.21 9.97 -4.24
CA GLN A 242 -17.12 9.24 -2.97
C GLN A 242 -15.95 9.71 -2.11
N GLU A 243 -14.76 9.83 -2.69
CA GLU A 243 -13.57 10.26 -1.94
C GLU A 243 -13.67 11.74 -1.49
N LEU A 244 -14.46 12.60 -2.18
CA LEU A 244 -14.68 13.99 -1.75
C LEU A 244 -15.48 14.00 -0.45
N ALA A 245 -16.54 13.19 -0.40
CA ALA A 245 -17.34 12.99 0.80
C ALA A 245 -16.50 12.40 1.94
N LEU A 246 -15.70 11.36 1.66
CA LEU A 246 -14.86 10.70 2.68
C LEU A 246 -13.80 11.65 3.26
N ASN A 247 -13.08 12.39 2.43
CA ASN A 247 -12.06 13.32 2.91
C ASN A 247 -12.67 14.50 3.68
N SER A 248 -13.87 14.96 3.30
CA SER A 248 -14.61 15.95 4.07
C SER A 248 -15.03 15.39 5.44
N GLY A 249 -15.54 14.16 5.48
CA GLY A 249 -15.90 13.49 6.73
C GLY A 249 -14.70 13.26 7.66
N LYS A 250 -13.54 12.87 7.12
CA LYS A 250 -12.28 12.75 7.89
C LYS A 250 -11.91 14.09 8.56
N ARG A 251 -11.99 15.21 7.85
CA ARG A 251 -11.69 16.54 8.42
C ARG A 251 -12.62 16.90 9.57
N VAL A 252 -13.91 16.62 9.44
CA VAL A 252 -14.89 16.83 10.53
C VAL A 252 -14.56 15.94 11.73
N LEU A 253 -14.29 14.66 11.50
CA LEU A 253 -13.97 13.71 12.56
C LEU A 253 -12.68 14.07 13.31
N ILE A 254 -11.66 14.61 12.62
CA ILE A 254 -10.45 15.16 13.24
C ILE A 254 -10.77 16.38 14.10
N ALA A 255 -11.61 17.30 13.60
CA ALA A 255 -11.99 18.49 14.33
C ALA A 255 -12.78 18.19 15.61
N VAL A 256 -13.59 17.12 15.62
CA VAL A 256 -14.40 16.70 16.76
C VAL A 256 -13.62 15.85 17.78
N ARG A 257 -12.52 15.20 17.37
CA ARG A 257 -11.67 14.37 18.25
C ARG A 257 -10.51 15.15 18.91
N ARG A 258 -10.34 16.44 18.58
CA ARG A 258 -9.46 17.36 19.29
C ARG A 258 -10.17 17.91 20.53
#